data_AF-A0A816ZPW3-F1
#
_entry.id   AF-A0A816ZPW3-F1
#
_cell.length_a   1.000
_cell.length_b   1.000
_cell.length_c   1.000
_cell.angle_alpha   90.00
_cell.angle_beta   90.00
_cell.angle_gamma   90.00
#
_symmetry.space_group_name_H-M   'P 1'
#
loop_
_entity.id
_entity.type
_entity.pdbx_description
1 polymer ?
#
loop_
_entity_poly.entity_id
_entity_poly.type
_entity_poly.pdbx_seq_one_letter_code
_entity_poly.pdbx_strand_id
1 'polypeptide(L)'
;MLPQDESLEILEEFLREHHYEKLQDIPIRIILQLAYLVRKETAFVDGNKFYRQIIGGAMGSPFTLTLANIFMWKWEKMPFVRLITFSYDHPRYIDDIFFTFNEPKAKIVAVIKKANDFHPNIKLEATIGSWDSFLDLLINNKNGILSIFVHYKPAAEPCVVPFISDHPRHVFSNIIRVVRYSSILGIFEKERRSIQLMLLYNGYSSKIDTRFRKLFSNLISQSPVIPFIYNENQLLIMRYNLLPKLSIKERATHHRITDVRLNEKTNNHNTE
;
A
#
# COMPACT_ATOMS: atom_id res chain seq x y z
N MET A 1 -2.89 -18.82 13.64
CA MET A 1 -3.94 -17.98 14.28
C MET A 1 -3.66 -17.88 15.78
N LEU A 2 -3.91 -16.72 16.37
CA LEU A 2 -3.50 -16.44 17.76
C LEU A 2 -4.34 -17.21 18.80
N PRO A 3 -3.72 -17.95 19.74
CA PRO A 3 -4.42 -18.59 20.86
C PRO A 3 -5.14 -17.55 21.73
N GLN A 4 -6.37 -17.84 22.16
CA GLN A 4 -7.19 -16.89 22.90
C GLN A 4 -6.60 -16.53 24.27
N ASP A 5 -6.28 -17.55 25.07
CA ASP A 5 -5.81 -17.35 26.46
C ASP A 5 -4.45 -16.66 26.48
N GLU A 6 -3.50 -17.18 25.71
CA GLU A 6 -2.18 -16.58 25.58
C GLU A 6 -2.25 -15.12 25.10
N SER A 7 -3.14 -14.80 24.15
CA SER A 7 -3.28 -13.40 23.70
C SER A 7 -3.74 -12.47 24.84
N LEU A 8 -4.63 -12.93 25.71
CA LEU A 8 -5.12 -12.15 26.85
C LEU A 8 -4.04 -12.00 27.94
N GLU A 9 -3.26 -13.05 28.18
CA GLU A 9 -2.10 -12.99 29.08
C GLU A 9 -1.06 -11.97 28.59
N ILE A 10 -0.76 -11.98 27.29
CA ILE A 10 0.18 -11.03 26.68
C ILE A 10 -0.37 -9.60 26.72
N LEU A 11 -1.68 -9.41 26.56
CA LEU A 11 -2.31 -8.10 26.76
C LEU A 11 -2.11 -7.59 28.18
N GLU A 12 -2.31 -8.44 29.18
CA GLU A 12 -2.09 -8.07 30.58
C GLU A 12 -0.62 -7.71 30.84
N GLU A 13 0.31 -8.52 30.35
CA GLU A 13 1.76 -8.26 30.43
C GLU A 13 2.12 -6.92 29.79
N PHE A 14 1.63 -6.64 28.58
CA PHE A 14 1.84 -5.38 27.88
C PHE A 14 1.37 -4.19 28.70
N LEU A 15 0.14 -4.26 29.25
CA LEU A 15 -0.42 -3.17 30.03
C LEU A 15 0.37 -2.91 31.32
N ARG A 16 0.85 -3.97 31.96
CA ARG A 16 1.70 -3.88 33.17
C ARG A 16 3.08 -3.30 32.87
N GLU A 17 3.73 -3.76 31.81
CA GLU A 17 5.06 -3.29 31.42
C GLU A 17 5.06 -1.80 31.07
N HIS A 18 3.99 -1.31 30.43
CA HIS A 18 3.84 0.09 30.09
C HIS A 18 3.22 0.95 31.21
N HIS A 19 3.09 0.39 32.42
CA HIS A 19 2.59 1.08 33.61
C HIS A 19 1.24 1.77 33.40
N TYR A 20 0.37 1.18 32.58
CA TYR A 20 -1.00 1.66 32.52
C TYR A 20 -1.69 1.31 33.85
N GLU A 21 -2.53 2.20 34.36
CA GLU A 21 -3.48 1.92 35.45
C GLU A 21 -4.94 2.02 34.97
N LYS A 22 -5.17 2.92 34.00
CA LYS A 22 -6.46 3.19 33.37
C LYS A 22 -6.27 3.64 31.92
N LEU A 23 -7.27 3.39 31.07
CA LEU A 23 -7.37 3.96 29.72
C LEU A 23 -8.67 4.73 29.60
N GLN A 24 -8.60 6.03 29.26
CA GLN A 24 -9.78 6.91 29.18
C GLN A 24 -10.68 6.79 30.42
N ASP A 25 -10.06 6.82 31.60
CA ASP A 25 -10.71 6.67 32.91
C ASP A 25 -11.30 5.29 33.24
N ILE A 26 -11.16 4.31 32.35
CA ILE A 26 -11.57 2.92 32.60
C ILE A 26 -10.41 2.17 33.29
N PRO A 27 -10.61 1.59 34.48
CA PRO A 27 -9.59 0.79 35.14
C PRO A 27 -9.20 -0.44 34.31
N ILE A 28 -7.91 -0.80 34.29
CA ILE A 28 -7.42 -1.94 33.48
C ILE A 28 -8.12 -3.25 33.78
N ARG A 29 -8.48 -3.51 35.05
CA ARG A 29 -9.24 -4.71 35.41
C ARG A 29 -10.51 -4.85 34.58
N ILE A 30 -11.20 -3.74 34.30
CA ILE A 30 -12.42 -3.72 33.50
C ILE A 30 -12.08 -3.95 32.03
N ILE A 31 -10.99 -3.35 31.54
CA ILE A 31 -10.51 -3.55 30.17
C ILE A 31 -10.16 -5.01 29.91
N LEU A 32 -9.47 -5.67 30.85
CA LEU A 32 -9.14 -7.10 30.76
C LEU A 32 -10.40 -7.97 30.80
N GLN A 33 -11.39 -7.63 31.63
CA GLN A 33 -12.68 -8.33 31.64
C GLN A 33 -13.44 -8.18 30.31
N LEU A 34 -13.48 -6.97 29.76
CA LEU A 34 -14.09 -6.72 28.45
C LEU A 34 -13.34 -7.43 27.32
N ALA A 35 -12.01 -7.41 27.35
CA ALA A 35 -11.16 -8.14 26.42
C ALA A 35 -11.45 -9.64 26.48
N TYR A 36 -11.54 -10.21 27.70
CA TYR A 36 -11.90 -11.61 27.91
C TYR A 36 -13.27 -11.93 27.29
N LEU A 37 -14.29 -11.12 27.58
CA LEU A 37 -15.65 -11.32 27.07
C LEU A 37 -15.70 -11.26 25.54
N VAL A 38 -15.15 -10.20 24.94
CA VAL A 38 -15.10 -10.06 23.47
C VAL A 38 -14.36 -11.25 22.86
N ARG A 39 -13.30 -11.73 23.49
CA ARG A 39 -12.47 -12.80 22.96
C ARG A 39 -13.12 -14.18 23.07
N LYS A 40 -13.73 -14.50 24.21
CA LYS A 40 -14.25 -15.83 24.56
C LYS A 40 -15.69 -16.06 24.13
N GLU A 41 -16.48 -14.99 24.05
CA GLU A 41 -17.91 -15.06 23.69
C GLU A 41 -18.16 -14.72 22.21
N THR A 42 -17.12 -14.73 21.36
CA THR A 42 -17.30 -14.56 19.92
C THR A 42 -17.97 -15.81 19.33
N ALA A 43 -19.17 -15.62 18.79
CA ALA A 43 -19.92 -16.62 18.03
C ALA A 43 -20.38 -16.06 16.67
N PHE A 44 -20.55 -16.94 15.69
CA PHE A 44 -21.07 -16.59 14.37
C PHE A 44 -22.00 -17.69 13.85
N VAL A 45 -22.82 -17.32 12.86
CA VAL A 45 -23.74 -18.22 12.19
C VAL A 45 -23.26 -18.44 10.77
N ASP A 46 -23.22 -19.69 10.34
CA ASP A 46 -23.01 -20.07 8.95
C ASP A 46 -24.09 -21.09 8.56
N GLY A 47 -24.92 -20.72 7.59
CA GLY A 47 -26.20 -21.38 7.30
C GLY A 47 -27.13 -21.37 8.52
N ASN A 48 -27.59 -22.56 8.94
CA ASN A 48 -28.47 -22.75 10.12
C ASN A 48 -27.71 -23.30 11.34
N LYS A 49 -26.39 -23.11 11.41
CA LYS A 49 -25.56 -23.62 12.51
C LYS A 49 -24.88 -22.48 13.24
N PHE A 50 -24.81 -22.60 14.57
CA PHE A 50 -24.11 -21.69 15.46
C PHE A 50 -22.71 -22.24 15.74
N TYR A 51 -21.69 -21.39 15.59
CA TYR A 51 -20.31 -21.72 15.86
C TYR A 51 -19.73 -20.73 16.88
N ARG A 52 -18.91 -21.24 17.80
CA ARG A 52 -18.10 -20.41 18.69
C ARG A 52 -16.66 -20.41 18.21
N GLN A 53 -16.06 -19.24 18.10
CA GLN A 53 -14.65 -19.13 17.72
C GLN A 53 -13.76 -19.55 18.91
N ILE A 54 -12.91 -20.56 18.69
CA ILE A 54 -12.00 -21.11 19.72
C ILE A 54 -10.54 -20.65 19.54
N ILE A 55 -10.17 -20.18 18.35
CA ILE A 55 -8.82 -19.73 17.99
C ILE A 55 -8.89 -18.57 16.99
N GLY A 56 -7.94 -17.62 17.07
CA GLY A 56 -7.97 -16.40 16.25
C GLY A 56 -9.15 -15.50 16.62
N GLY A 57 -9.14 -14.23 16.23
CA GLY A 57 -10.22 -13.27 16.56
C GLY A 57 -11.22 -13.08 15.43
N ALA A 58 -12.34 -12.42 15.72
CA ALA A 58 -13.35 -12.12 14.71
C ALA A 58 -12.75 -11.20 13.66
N MET A 59 -12.84 -11.59 12.38
CA MET A 59 -12.41 -10.73 11.28
C MET A 59 -13.24 -9.44 11.29
N GLY A 60 -12.57 -8.29 11.10
CA GLY A 60 -13.22 -6.97 11.16
C GLY A 60 -13.39 -6.40 12.56
N SER A 61 -13.06 -7.14 13.62
CA SER A 61 -13.02 -6.59 14.99
C SER A 61 -11.81 -5.67 15.16
N PRO A 62 -11.99 -4.38 15.49
CA PRO A 62 -10.89 -3.46 15.75
C PRO A 62 -9.98 -3.95 16.90
N PHE A 63 -10.58 -4.60 17.90
CA PHE A 63 -9.85 -5.14 19.05
C PHE A 63 -8.93 -6.30 18.65
N THR A 64 -9.36 -7.15 17.72
CA THR A 64 -8.54 -8.31 17.28
C THR A 64 -7.23 -7.85 16.65
N LEU A 65 -7.26 -6.80 15.83
CA LEU A 65 -6.05 -6.25 15.19
C LEU A 65 -5.10 -5.64 16.24
N THR A 66 -5.63 -4.89 17.20
CA THR A 66 -4.84 -4.33 18.31
C THR A 66 -4.18 -5.44 19.12
N LEU A 67 -4.95 -6.47 19.46
CA LEU A 67 -4.46 -7.61 20.23
C LEU A 67 -3.38 -8.40 19.45
N ALA A 68 -3.54 -8.54 18.13
CA ALA A 68 -2.53 -9.16 17.29
C ALA A 68 -1.21 -8.40 17.26
N ASN A 69 -1.27 -7.06 17.18
CA ASN A 69 -0.06 -6.23 17.27
C ASN A 69 0.63 -6.34 18.63
N ILE A 70 -0.13 -6.40 19.73
CA ILE A 70 0.41 -6.62 21.08
C ILE A 70 1.04 -8.01 21.21
N PHE A 71 0.42 -9.04 20.61
CA PHE A 71 1.01 -10.36 20.54
C PHE A 71 2.36 -10.33 19.80
N MET A 72 2.40 -9.68 18.63
CA MET A 72 3.63 -9.54 17.84
C MET A 72 4.71 -8.78 18.61
N TRP A 73 4.35 -7.75 19.37
CA TRP A 73 5.31 -7.03 20.22
C TRP A 73 6.07 -7.96 21.18
N LYS A 74 5.38 -8.93 21.82
CA LYS A 74 6.06 -9.91 22.69
C LYS A 74 6.92 -10.86 21.87
N TRP A 75 6.41 -11.33 20.74
CA TRP A 75 7.13 -12.24 19.85
C TRP A 75 8.40 -11.58 19.25
N GLU A 76 8.35 -10.29 18.93
CA GLU A 76 9.47 -9.49 18.38
C GLU A 76 10.61 -9.27 19.38
N LYS A 77 10.32 -9.33 20.69
CA LYS A 77 11.34 -9.22 21.73
C LYS A 77 12.28 -10.42 21.79
N MET A 78 11.95 -11.54 21.15
CA MET A 78 12.76 -12.75 21.17
C MET A 78 14.14 -12.52 20.54
N PRO A 79 15.24 -13.04 21.12
CA PRO A 79 16.59 -12.70 20.68
C PRO A 79 16.89 -12.99 19.21
N PHE A 80 16.35 -14.08 18.66
CA PHE A 80 16.54 -14.44 17.25
C PHE A 80 15.63 -13.62 16.32
N VAL A 81 14.48 -13.14 16.79
CA VAL A 81 13.64 -12.19 16.04
C VAL A 81 14.26 -10.80 16.05
N ARG A 82 14.92 -10.41 17.14
CA ARG A 82 15.70 -9.17 17.19
C ARG A 82 16.79 -9.11 16.12
N LEU A 83 17.39 -10.24 15.72
CA LEU A 83 18.33 -10.27 14.60
C LEU A 83 17.68 -9.88 13.26
N ILE A 84 16.36 -10.02 13.13
CA ILE A 84 15.56 -9.60 11.98
C ILE A 84 15.06 -8.16 12.15
N THR A 85 14.66 -7.77 13.36
CA THR A 85 13.94 -6.52 13.61
C THR A 85 14.80 -5.34 14.07
N PHE A 86 16.06 -5.55 14.44
CA PHE A 86 16.91 -4.49 15.05
C PHE A 86 17.64 -3.59 14.04
N SER A 87 17.79 -4.02 12.78
CA SER A 87 18.59 -3.27 11.80
C SER A 87 17.84 -2.13 11.11
N TYR A 88 16.51 -2.07 11.22
CA TYR A 88 15.67 -1.07 10.55
C TYR A 88 14.49 -0.74 11.47
N ASP A 89 14.13 0.54 11.59
CA ASP A 89 12.96 0.99 12.38
C ASP A 89 11.70 0.22 11.97
N HIS A 90 11.36 -0.83 12.72
CA HIS A 90 10.14 -1.66 12.60
C HIS A 90 9.77 -2.08 11.15
N PRO A 91 10.37 -3.16 10.60
CA PRO A 91 10.12 -3.61 9.22
C PRO A 91 8.75 -4.26 8.98
N ARG A 92 7.83 -4.22 9.95
CA ARG A 92 6.56 -4.97 9.92
C ARG A 92 5.38 -4.05 9.61
N TYR A 93 4.56 -4.49 8.66
CA TYR A 93 3.22 -3.98 8.43
C TYR A 93 2.19 -5.07 8.71
N ILE A 94 1.53 -5.00 9.87
CA ILE A 94 0.57 -6.00 10.36
C ILE A 94 1.21 -7.40 10.32
N ASP A 95 0.89 -8.23 9.34
CA ASP A 95 1.37 -9.62 9.21
C ASP A 95 2.56 -9.75 8.25
N ASP A 96 2.84 -8.71 7.44
CA ASP A 96 3.92 -8.72 6.45
C ASP A 96 5.20 -8.08 7.03
N ILE A 97 6.35 -8.69 6.77
CA ILE A 97 7.66 -8.19 7.21
C ILE A 97 8.57 -8.05 6.00
N PHE A 98 9.24 -6.90 5.85
CA PHE A 98 10.25 -6.68 4.81
C PHE A 98 11.51 -6.00 5.36
N PHE A 99 12.67 -6.59 5.11
CA PHE A 99 13.96 -6.03 5.50
C PHE A 99 15.07 -6.51 4.56
N THR A 100 16.15 -5.74 4.50
CA THR A 100 17.39 -6.15 3.83
C THR A 100 18.35 -6.77 4.83
N PHE A 101 19.14 -7.75 4.38
CA PHE A 101 20.07 -8.48 5.24
C PHE A 101 21.45 -8.53 4.60
N ASN A 102 22.47 -8.06 5.32
CA ASN A 102 23.85 -7.92 4.80
C ASN A 102 24.73 -9.14 5.07
N GLU A 103 24.12 -10.24 5.50
CA GLU A 103 24.79 -11.44 5.98
C GLU A 103 24.43 -12.64 5.09
N PRO A 104 25.19 -13.75 5.16
CA PRO A 104 24.97 -14.88 4.26
C PRO A 104 23.54 -15.44 4.37
N LYS A 105 22.98 -15.84 3.22
CA LYS A 105 21.63 -16.45 3.12
C LYS A 105 21.42 -17.61 4.11
N ALA A 106 22.45 -18.40 4.39
CA ALA A 106 22.38 -19.50 5.35
C ALA A 106 22.01 -19.03 6.78
N LYS A 107 22.51 -17.87 7.21
CA LYS A 107 22.24 -17.31 8.54
C LYS A 107 20.77 -16.91 8.69
N ILE A 108 20.19 -16.27 7.67
CA ILE A 108 18.77 -15.88 7.74
C ILE A 108 17.83 -17.09 7.71
N VAL A 109 18.15 -18.11 6.91
CA VAL A 109 17.38 -19.37 6.89
C VAL A 109 17.41 -20.06 8.26
N ALA A 110 18.56 -20.07 8.94
CA ALA A 110 18.67 -20.62 10.29
C ALA A 110 17.86 -19.83 11.32
N VAL A 111 17.82 -18.50 11.20
CA VAL A 111 16.99 -17.64 12.07
C VAL A 111 15.50 -17.89 11.84
N ILE A 112 15.05 -17.95 10.58
CA ILE A 112 13.65 -18.25 10.24
C ILE A 112 13.23 -19.61 10.80
N LYS A 113 14.10 -20.63 10.67
CA LYS A 113 13.84 -21.96 11.25
C LYS A 113 13.63 -21.89 12.76
N LYS A 114 14.54 -21.23 13.50
CA LYS A 114 14.41 -21.05 14.95
C LYS A 114 13.14 -20.29 15.32
N ALA A 115 12.78 -19.26 14.55
CA ALA A 115 11.55 -18.50 14.77
C ALA A 115 10.29 -19.36 14.56
N ASN A 116 10.29 -20.24 13.55
CA ASN A 116 9.21 -21.17 13.29
C ASN A 116 9.11 -22.30 14.32
N ASP A 117 10.22 -22.69 14.93
CA ASP A 117 10.24 -23.70 15.99
C ASP A 117 9.79 -23.14 17.35
N PHE A 118 9.81 -21.80 17.51
CA PHE A 118 9.53 -21.15 18.79
C PHE A 118 8.06 -21.22 19.21
N HIS A 119 7.13 -20.98 18.28
CA HIS A 119 5.70 -20.93 18.60
C HIS A 119 4.89 -21.79 17.63
N PRO A 120 4.05 -22.73 18.12
CA PRO A 120 3.35 -23.68 17.26
C PRO A 120 2.40 -23.00 16.26
N ASN A 121 1.82 -21.86 16.64
CA ASN A 121 0.78 -21.20 15.84
C ASN A 121 1.28 -19.99 15.03
N ILE A 122 2.58 -19.70 15.07
CA ILE A 122 3.23 -18.65 14.27
C ILE A 122 4.23 -19.33 13.34
N LYS A 123 4.02 -19.17 12.04
CA LYS A 123 4.92 -19.65 11.00
C LYS A 123 5.22 -18.51 10.05
N LEU A 124 6.51 -18.20 9.91
CA LEU A 124 7.07 -17.30 8.93
C LEU A 124 7.25 -18.07 7.62
N GLU A 125 6.59 -17.57 6.59
CA GLU A 125 6.86 -17.92 5.21
C GLU A 125 7.74 -16.83 4.62
N ALA A 126 8.92 -17.19 4.11
CA ALA A 126 9.92 -16.23 3.67
C ALA A 126 10.33 -16.50 2.22
N THR A 127 10.28 -15.46 1.40
CA THR A 127 10.97 -15.39 0.11
C THR A 127 12.29 -14.65 0.31
N ILE A 128 13.37 -15.17 -0.29
CA ILE A 128 14.70 -14.58 -0.15
C ILE A 128 15.30 -14.45 -1.55
N GLY A 129 15.25 -13.24 -2.10
CA GLY A 129 15.80 -12.92 -3.40
C GLY A 129 16.41 -11.52 -3.49
N SER A 130 16.85 -11.19 -4.70
CA SER A 130 17.15 -9.80 -5.09
C SER A 130 15.89 -9.06 -5.53
N TRP A 131 14.82 -9.79 -5.87
CA TRP A 131 13.53 -9.24 -6.23
C TRP A 131 12.47 -9.84 -5.32
N ASP A 132 11.73 -8.99 -4.63
CA ASP A 132 10.62 -9.40 -3.78
C ASP A 132 9.53 -8.32 -3.77
N SER A 133 8.29 -8.74 -3.56
CA SER A 133 7.15 -7.84 -3.42
C SER A 133 6.80 -7.64 -1.95
N PHE A 134 6.52 -6.40 -1.56
CA PHE A 134 5.98 -6.06 -0.25
C PHE A 134 4.79 -5.10 -0.44
N LEU A 135 3.59 -5.55 -0.06
CA LEU A 135 2.33 -4.84 -0.36
C LEU A 135 2.21 -4.53 -1.87
N ASP A 136 2.06 -3.25 -2.22
CA ASP A 136 1.96 -2.75 -3.59
C ASP A 136 3.33 -2.35 -4.18
N LEU A 137 4.43 -2.74 -3.53
CA LEU A 137 5.79 -2.44 -3.94
C LEU A 137 6.48 -3.69 -4.48
N LEU A 138 7.17 -3.57 -5.60
CA LEU A 138 8.14 -4.55 -6.08
C LEU A 138 9.52 -3.93 -5.92
N ILE A 139 10.37 -4.59 -5.13
CA ILE A 139 11.66 -4.04 -4.71
C ILE A 139 12.76 -4.91 -5.32
N ASN A 140 13.67 -4.26 -6.03
CA ASN A 140 14.89 -4.88 -6.56
C ASN A 140 16.10 -4.36 -5.79
N ASN A 141 16.86 -5.26 -5.18
CA ASN A 141 18.14 -4.98 -4.58
C ASN A 141 19.28 -5.39 -5.53
N LYS A 142 19.97 -4.39 -6.07
CA LYS A 142 21.18 -4.58 -6.87
C LYS A 142 22.39 -4.11 -6.07
N ASN A 143 23.05 -5.03 -5.38
CA ASN A 143 24.28 -4.79 -4.61
C ASN A 143 24.14 -3.65 -3.57
N GLY A 144 23.02 -3.60 -2.85
CA GLY A 144 22.73 -2.58 -1.83
C GLY A 144 21.98 -1.36 -2.36
N ILE A 145 21.79 -1.23 -3.67
CA ILE A 145 20.97 -0.18 -4.27
C ILE A 145 19.56 -0.72 -4.50
N LEU A 146 18.58 -0.15 -3.79
CA LEU A 146 17.18 -0.51 -3.92
C LEU A 146 16.51 0.29 -5.03
N SER A 147 15.85 -0.41 -5.95
CA SER A 147 14.96 0.17 -6.96
C SER A 147 13.53 -0.29 -6.68
N ILE A 148 12.59 0.66 -6.57
CA ILE A 148 11.19 0.37 -6.24
C ILE A 148 10.31 0.58 -7.47
N PHE A 149 9.42 -0.38 -7.69
CA PHE A 149 8.43 -0.47 -8.75
C PHE A 149 7.04 -0.65 -8.13
N VAL A 150 5.98 -0.36 -8.89
CA VAL A 150 4.62 -0.70 -8.47
C VAL A 150 4.38 -2.18 -8.73
N HIS A 151 3.90 -2.90 -7.73
CA HIS A 151 3.51 -4.30 -7.84
C HIS A 151 1.99 -4.41 -7.97
N TYR A 152 1.53 -5.16 -8.98
CA TYR A 152 0.13 -5.51 -9.15
C TYR A 152 -0.01 -7.01 -8.96
N LYS A 153 -0.92 -7.43 -8.06
CA LYS A 153 -1.21 -8.86 -7.89
C LYS A 153 -1.71 -9.43 -9.23
N PRO A 154 -1.32 -10.65 -9.63
CA PRO A 154 -1.78 -11.24 -10.90
C PRO A 154 -3.30 -11.32 -11.04
N ALA A 155 -4.01 -11.47 -9.91
CA ALA A 155 -5.48 -11.49 -9.83
C ALA A 155 -6.12 -10.10 -9.69
N ALA A 156 -5.33 -9.02 -9.64
CA ALA A 156 -5.86 -7.66 -9.61
C ALA A 156 -6.33 -7.29 -11.02
N GLU A 157 -7.64 -7.36 -11.24
CA GLU A 157 -8.23 -6.64 -12.36
C GLU A 157 -7.95 -5.14 -12.20
N PRO A 158 -7.74 -4.38 -13.28
CA PRO A 158 -7.56 -2.94 -13.25
C PRO A 158 -8.90 -2.22 -12.97
N CYS A 159 -9.58 -2.62 -11.90
CA CYS A 159 -10.82 -2.03 -11.45
C CYS A 159 -10.50 -0.98 -10.40
N VAL A 160 -10.43 0.27 -10.85
CA VAL A 160 -10.53 1.43 -9.96
C VAL A 160 -11.98 1.87 -9.92
N VAL A 161 -12.35 2.41 -8.76
CA VAL A 161 -13.66 3.00 -8.50
C VAL A 161 -14.07 3.94 -9.65
N PRO A 162 -15.17 3.68 -10.39
CA PRO A 162 -15.58 4.53 -11.50
C PRO A 162 -15.82 5.98 -11.07
N PHE A 163 -15.53 6.97 -11.93
CA PHE A 163 -15.67 8.39 -11.58
C PHE A 163 -17.10 8.79 -11.18
N ILE A 164 -18.11 8.10 -11.74
CA ILE A 164 -19.53 8.34 -11.49
C ILE A 164 -20.04 7.74 -10.17
N SER A 165 -19.19 7.01 -9.46
CA SER A 165 -19.57 6.41 -8.17
C SER A 165 -19.71 7.45 -7.07
N ASP A 166 -20.58 7.18 -6.10
CA ASP A 166 -20.88 8.08 -4.99
C ASP A 166 -19.84 8.00 -3.84
N HIS A 167 -18.57 7.80 -4.20
CA HIS A 167 -17.49 7.76 -3.23
C HIS A 167 -16.97 9.18 -2.92
N PRO A 168 -16.45 9.42 -1.70
CA PRO A 168 -15.83 10.70 -1.37
C PRO A 168 -14.67 11.06 -2.32
N ARG A 169 -14.56 12.36 -2.68
CA ARG A 169 -13.53 12.88 -3.62
C ARG A 169 -12.07 12.52 -3.26
N HIS A 170 -11.80 12.29 -1.98
CA HIS A 170 -10.46 11.94 -1.50
C HIS A 170 -10.03 10.53 -1.93
N VAL A 171 -10.97 9.58 -2.09
CA VAL A 171 -10.70 8.19 -2.53
C VAL A 171 -10.06 8.19 -3.93
N PHE A 172 -10.64 8.97 -4.83
CA PHE A 172 -10.13 9.17 -6.19
C PHE A 172 -8.74 9.83 -6.25
N SER A 173 -8.39 10.61 -5.22
CA SER A 173 -7.11 11.31 -5.16
C SER A 173 -5.98 10.42 -4.66
N ASN A 174 -6.31 9.35 -3.94
CA ASN A 174 -5.33 8.35 -3.47
C ASN A 174 -4.79 7.48 -4.61
N ILE A 175 -5.57 7.23 -5.67
CA ILE A 175 -5.12 6.47 -6.85
C ILE A 175 -3.88 7.11 -7.50
N ILE A 176 -3.83 8.44 -7.51
CA ILE A 176 -2.74 9.20 -8.11
C ILE A 176 -1.45 9.12 -7.25
N ARG A 177 -1.56 8.74 -5.96
CA ARG A 177 -0.40 8.61 -5.06
C ARG A 177 0.45 7.39 -5.39
N VAL A 178 -0.10 6.38 -6.08
CA VAL A 178 0.61 5.15 -6.47
C VAL A 178 1.84 5.44 -7.33
N VAL A 179 1.79 6.50 -8.15
CA VAL A 179 2.93 6.90 -8.99
C VAL A 179 4.14 7.35 -8.16
N ARG A 180 3.96 7.74 -6.90
CA ARG A 180 5.05 8.17 -6.01
C ARG A 180 5.97 7.03 -5.59
N TYR A 181 5.53 5.79 -5.72
CA TYR A 181 6.32 4.64 -5.28
C TYR A 181 7.49 4.32 -6.20
N SER A 182 7.48 4.82 -7.44
CA SER A 182 8.56 4.58 -8.41
C SER A 182 9.79 5.42 -8.10
N SER A 183 10.93 4.78 -7.82
CA SER A 183 12.19 5.48 -7.51
C SER A 183 12.96 5.97 -8.75
N ILE A 184 12.61 5.48 -9.94
CA ILE A 184 13.31 5.80 -11.20
C ILE A 184 12.34 6.51 -12.15
N LEU A 185 12.80 7.60 -12.78
CA LEU A 185 11.98 8.45 -13.63
C LEU A 185 11.35 7.72 -14.83
N GLY A 186 12.09 6.83 -15.49
CA GLY A 186 11.56 6.05 -16.61
C GLY A 186 10.41 5.12 -16.21
N ILE A 187 10.52 4.54 -15.02
CA ILE A 187 9.47 3.68 -14.42
C ILE A 187 8.27 4.54 -14.03
N PHE A 188 8.53 5.66 -13.36
CA PHE A 188 7.51 6.64 -12.99
C PHE A 188 6.67 7.05 -14.21
N GLU A 189 7.30 7.38 -15.34
CA GLU A 189 6.57 7.78 -16.56
C GLU A 189 5.75 6.65 -17.18
N LYS A 190 6.24 5.41 -17.11
CA LYS A 190 5.48 4.23 -17.57
C LYS A 190 4.25 3.98 -16.69
N GLU A 191 4.42 4.01 -15.37
CA GLU A 191 3.32 3.84 -14.41
C GLU A 191 2.32 4.99 -14.48
N ARG A 192 2.80 6.23 -14.59
CA ARG A 192 1.96 7.42 -14.79
C ARG A 192 1.06 7.26 -16.01
N ARG A 193 1.61 6.83 -17.15
CA ARG A 193 0.83 6.60 -18.37
C ARG A 193 -0.20 5.50 -18.18
N SER A 194 0.17 4.39 -17.54
CA SER A 194 -0.72 3.26 -17.31
C SER A 194 -1.89 3.66 -16.41
N ILE A 195 -1.63 4.36 -15.31
CA ILE A 195 -2.68 4.88 -14.40
C ILE A 195 -3.53 5.94 -15.09
N GLN A 196 -2.94 6.81 -15.90
CA GLN A 196 -3.67 7.80 -16.68
C GLN A 196 -4.68 7.13 -17.63
N LEU A 197 -4.25 6.09 -18.36
CA LEU A 197 -5.13 5.32 -19.24
C LEU A 197 -6.25 4.62 -18.46
N MET A 198 -5.92 4.00 -17.33
CA MET A 198 -6.89 3.36 -16.45
C MET A 198 -7.94 4.36 -15.94
N LEU A 199 -7.52 5.55 -15.50
CA LEU A 199 -8.46 6.59 -15.02
C LEU A 199 -9.34 7.13 -16.14
N LEU A 200 -8.79 7.36 -17.34
CA LEU A 200 -9.60 7.78 -18.49
C LEU A 200 -10.63 6.71 -18.87
N TYR A 201 -10.23 5.44 -18.86
CA TYR A 201 -11.14 4.31 -19.12
C TYR A 201 -12.29 4.24 -18.11
N ASN A 202 -12.04 4.61 -16.85
CA ASN A 202 -13.05 4.63 -15.78
C ASN A 202 -13.85 5.95 -15.70
N GLY A 203 -13.83 6.76 -16.76
CA GLY A 203 -14.69 7.95 -16.91
C GLY A 203 -14.19 9.20 -16.20
N TYR A 204 -12.92 9.25 -15.81
CA TYR A 204 -12.37 10.43 -15.16
C TYR A 204 -11.97 11.50 -16.16
N SER A 205 -12.10 12.78 -15.77
CA SER A 205 -11.76 13.93 -16.62
C SER A 205 -10.27 14.01 -16.99
N SER A 206 -10.00 14.45 -18.22
CA SER A 206 -8.66 14.80 -18.72
C SER A 206 -7.92 15.86 -17.89
N LYS A 207 -8.61 16.57 -16.98
CA LYS A 207 -7.99 17.47 -16.00
C LYS A 207 -7.10 16.76 -14.98
N ILE A 208 -7.09 15.42 -14.94
CA ILE A 208 -6.13 14.62 -14.18
C ILE A 208 -4.69 14.92 -14.60
N ASP A 209 -4.44 15.28 -15.86
CA ASP A 209 -3.10 15.62 -16.37
C ASP A 209 -2.47 16.77 -15.56
N THR A 210 -3.27 17.77 -15.20
CA THR A 210 -2.82 18.91 -14.37
C THR A 210 -2.44 18.46 -12.97
N ARG A 211 -3.14 17.45 -12.41
CA ARG A 211 -2.82 16.90 -11.09
C ARG A 211 -1.53 16.09 -11.12
N PHE A 212 -1.31 15.28 -12.16
CA PHE A 212 -0.03 14.59 -12.34
C PHE A 212 1.14 15.56 -12.48
N ARG A 213 0.97 16.64 -13.27
CA ARG A 213 2.01 17.68 -13.43
C ARG A 213 2.36 18.37 -12.10
N LYS A 214 1.35 18.73 -11.30
CA LYS A 214 1.57 19.33 -9.96
C LYS A 214 2.26 18.36 -8.98
N LEU A 215 1.90 17.08 -9.03
CA LEU A 215 2.55 16.07 -8.19
C LEU A 215 4.00 15.85 -8.60
N PHE A 216 4.26 15.80 -9.89
CA PHE A 216 5.60 15.63 -10.44
C PHE A 216 6.51 16.82 -10.16
N SER A 217 6.01 18.06 -10.32
CA SER A 217 6.78 19.26 -9.97
C SER A 217 7.20 19.23 -8.51
N ASN A 218 6.32 18.84 -7.60
CA ASN A 218 6.62 18.74 -6.18
C ASN A 218 7.65 17.65 -5.85
N LEU A 219 7.63 16.52 -6.58
CA LEU A 219 8.61 15.44 -6.41
C LEU A 219 10.01 15.85 -6.90
N ILE A 220 10.11 16.53 -8.04
CA ILE A 220 11.37 17.08 -8.53
C ILE A 220 11.94 18.12 -7.56
N SER A 221 11.09 18.98 -6.98
CA SER A 221 11.51 19.94 -5.97
C SER A 221 12.09 19.30 -4.70
N GLN A 222 11.77 18.03 -4.43
CA GLN A 222 12.22 17.28 -3.26
C GLN A 222 13.39 16.31 -3.55
N SER A 223 13.78 16.10 -4.81
CA SER A 223 14.90 15.25 -5.21
C SER A 223 15.51 15.72 -6.53
N PRO A 224 16.66 16.42 -6.51
CA PRO A 224 17.23 17.06 -7.70
C PRO A 224 18.16 16.08 -8.44
N VAL A 225 17.62 15.08 -9.15
CA VAL A 225 18.47 14.19 -9.97
C VAL A 225 17.79 13.87 -11.33
N ILE A 226 18.34 14.51 -12.37
CA ILE A 226 18.40 14.18 -13.82
C ILE A 226 17.46 14.93 -14.80
N PRO A 227 17.97 15.39 -15.98
CA PRO A 227 17.27 16.24 -16.93
C PRO A 227 16.36 15.48 -17.90
N PHE A 228 15.49 16.25 -18.56
CA PHE A 228 14.27 15.85 -19.26
C PHE A 228 14.43 15.83 -20.78
N ILE A 229 13.79 14.88 -21.46
CA ILE A 229 13.41 14.98 -22.89
C ILE A 229 11.94 14.61 -23.03
N TYR A 230 11.11 15.59 -23.39
CA TYR A 230 9.69 15.40 -23.70
C TYR A 230 9.53 14.94 -25.14
N ASN A 231 8.65 13.96 -25.42
CA ASN A 231 8.25 13.64 -26.78
C ASN A 231 6.73 13.81 -26.92
N GLU A 232 6.30 15.00 -27.37
CA GLU A 232 4.89 15.39 -27.54
C GLU A 232 4.12 14.49 -28.51
N ASN A 233 4.83 13.83 -29.43
CA ASN A 233 4.22 13.03 -30.49
C ASN A 233 3.46 11.80 -29.95
N GLN A 234 3.89 11.20 -28.84
CA GLN A 234 3.21 10.02 -28.27
C GLN A 234 1.88 10.37 -27.58
N LEU A 235 1.76 11.57 -27.01
CA LEU A 235 0.51 12.08 -26.41
C LEU A 235 -0.52 12.43 -27.49
N LEU A 236 -0.07 12.93 -28.65
CA LEU A 236 -0.95 13.23 -29.78
C LEU A 236 -1.57 11.96 -30.36
N ILE A 237 -0.76 10.91 -30.55
CA ILE A 237 -1.19 9.61 -31.08
C ILE A 237 -2.19 8.92 -30.13
N MET A 238 -1.92 8.95 -28.82
CA MET A 238 -2.86 8.39 -27.83
C MET A 238 -4.17 9.19 -27.71
N ARG A 239 -4.12 10.52 -27.84
CA ARG A 239 -5.33 11.36 -27.86
C ARG A 239 -6.19 11.10 -29.09
N TYR A 240 -5.57 10.89 -30.26
CA TYR A 240 -6.28 10.62 -31.50
C TYR A 240 -7.09 9.32 -31.45
N ASN A 241 -6.51 8.28 -30.83
CA ASN A 241 -7.15 6.96 -30.71
C ASN A 241 -8.29 6.89 -29.66
N LEU A 242 -8.36 7.86 -28.73
CA LEU A 242 -9.37 7.92 -27.66
C LEU A 242 -10.52 8.89 -27.95
N LEU A 243 -10.38 9.78 -28.95
CA LEU A 243 -11.44 10.70 -29.41
C LEU A 243 -12.81 10.06 -29.70
N PRO A 244 -12.90 8.84 -30.28
CA PRO A 244 -14.17 8.19 -30.53
C PRO A 244 -14.96 7.81 -29.27
N LYS A 245 -14.28 7.70 -28.11
CA LYS A 245 -14.87 7.27 -26.83
C LYS A 245 -15.32 8.43 -25.92
N LEU A 246 -15.04 9.67 -26.32
CA LEU A 246 -15.44 10.88 -25.59
C LEU A 246 -16.89 11.26 -25.91
N SER A 247 -17.59 11.85 -24.94
CA SER A 247 -18.95 12.38 -25.14
C SER A 247 -18.94 13.54 -26.15
N ILE A 248 -20.10 13.83 -26.75
CA ILE A 248 -20.24 14.89 -27.77
C ILE A 248 -19.78 16.27 -27.23
N LYS A 249 -20.03 16.55 -25.94
CA LYS A 249 -19.58 17.78 -25.27
C LYS A 249 -18.05 17.84 -25.11
N GLU A 250 -17.40 16.72 -24.87
CA GLU A 250 -15.94 16.61 -24.72
C GLU A 250 -15.22 16.70 -26.07
N ARG A 251 -15.81 16.18 -27.15
CA ARG A 251 -15.31 16.38 -28.53
C ARG A 251 -15.35 17.85 -28.94
N ALA A 252 -16.44 18.56 -28.63
CA ALA A 252 -16.61 19.97 -28.96
C ALA A 252 -15.61 20.89 -28.22
N THR A 253 -15.24 20.54 -26.98
CA THR A 253 -14.18 21.26 -26.24
C THR A 253 -12.79 20.97 -26.81
N HIS A 254 -12.57 19.81 -27.43
CA HIS A 254 -11.28 19.46 -28.03
C HIS A 254 -11.03 20.18 -29.36
N HIS A 255 -12.03 20.28 -30.24
CA HIS A 255 -11.92 21.02 -31.50
C HIS A 255 -11.57 22.50 -31.26
N ARG A 256 -12.17 23.14 -30.24
CA ARG A 256 -11.82 24.52 -29.84
C ARG A 256 -10.36 24.68 -29.40
N ILE A 257 -9.74 23.66 -28.80
CA ILE A 257 -8.36 23.74 -28.31
C ILE A 257 -7.35 23.49 -29.44
N THR A 258 -7.69 22.66 -30.43
CA THR A 258 -6.85 22.43 -31.61
C THR A 258 -6.86 23.62 -32.56
N ASP A 259 -8.01 24.28 -32.74
CA ASP A 259 -8.13 25.45 -33.63
C ASP A 259 -7.41 26.67 -33.07
N VAL A 260 -7.44 26.87 -31.74
CA VAL A 260 -6.68 27.94 -31.08
C VAL A 260 -5.17 27.74 -31.23
N ARG A 261 -4.67 26.49 -31.16
CA ARG A 261 -3.24 26.18 -31.27
C ARG A 261 -2.70 26.19 -32.70
N LEU A 262 -3.55 25.95 -33.70
CA LEU A 262 -3.19 26.12 -35.11
C LEU A 262 -3.09 27.61 -35.47
N ASN A 263 -4.00 28.43 -34.97
CA ASN A 263 -3.96 29.89 -35.17
C ASN A 263 -2.80 30.58 -34.43
N GLU A 264 -2.38 30.07 -33.27
CA GLU A 264 -1.17 30.57 -32.57
C GLU A 264 0.13 30.23 -33.31
N LYS A 265 0.17 29.12 -34.07
CA LYS A 265 1.35 28.75 -34.88
C LYS A 265 1.43 29.52 -36.20
N THR A 266 0.31 29.85 -36.83
CA THR A 266 0.29 30.66 -38.07
C THR A 266 0.59 32.14 -37.81
N ASN A 267 0.17 32.69 -36.67
CA ASN A 267 0.47 34.09 -36.32
C ASN A 267 1.93 34.35 -35.92
N ASN A 268 2.69 33.33 -35.52
CA ASN A 268 4.12 33.45 -35.19
C ASN A 268 5.06 33.27 -36.40
N HIS A 269 4.53 33.17 -37.63
CA HIS A 269 5.34 33.09 -38.86
C HIS A 269 5.16 34.28 -39.81
N ASN A 270 4.35 35.28 -39.45
CA ASN A 270 4.09 36.47 -40.28
C ASN A 270 4.56 37.79 -39.63
N THR A 271 5.48 37.73 -38.67
CA THR A 271 6.18 38.92 -38.15
C THR A 271 7.69 38.67 -38.15
N GLU A 272 8.27 38.70 -39.35
CA GLU A 272 9.63 39.19 -39.62
C GLU A 272 9.53 40.26 -40.71
#